data_AF-A0A2D5YKF5-F1
#
_entry.id   AF-A0A2D5YKF5-F1
#
_cell.length_a   1.000
_cell.length_b   1.000
_cell.length_c   1.000
_cell.angle_alpha   90.00
_cell.angle_beta   90.00
_cell.angle_gamma   90.00
#
_symmetry.space_group_name_H-M   'P 1'
#
loop_
_entity.id
_entity.type
_entity.pdbx_description
1 polymer ?
#
loop_
_entity_poly.entity_id
_entity_poly.type
_entity_poly.pdbx_seq_one_letter_code
_entity_poly.pdbx_strand_id
1 'polypeptide(L)'
;MNAIIFGATGLVGSHLINQLLEKSIYENITLVVRTPSKIKHKSPTIKIISFDDFFQDESLRLDHYYCSLGTTIKKAGSKESFKEVDFKLVINTLQRSLKFGVKKAAIVSALGANENSPFFYNQVKGEMEKEVKKLKEDTIIVRPSLIDGDRNEKRILEEIGMNIMHFINPLMLGSLKKYRSIKAKDIARAMIELINQEKTSIDIEYI
;
A
#
# COMPACT_ATOMS: atom_id res chain seq x y z
N MET A 1 -5.54 -10.23 18.02
CA MET A 1 -5.85 -9.02 17.20
C MET A 1 -6.29 -9.41 15.80
N ASN A 2 -7.06 -8.54 15.13
CA ASN A 2 -7.57 -8.76 13.77
C ASN A 2 -6.97 -7.73 12.79
N ALA A 3 -6.34 -8.22 11.71
CA ALA A 3 -5.82 -7.38 10.63
C ALA A 3 -6.64 -7.51 9.36
N ILE A 4 -6.67 -6.44 8.56
CA ILE A 4 -7.16 -6.47 7.18
C ILE A 4 -6.08 -6.00 6.20
N ILE A 5 -5.97 -6.65 5.05
CA ILE A 5 -5.01 -6.32 4.00
C ILE A 5 -5.75 -6.09 2.68
N PHE A 6 -5.55 -4.89 2.12
CA PHE A 6 -5.90 -4.54 0.75
C PHE A 6 -4.63 -4.53 -0.11
N GLY A 7 -4.72 -5.09 -1.32
CA GLY A 7 -3.57 -5.25 -2.21
C GLY A 7 -2.73 -6.50 -1.94
N ALA A 8 -3.29 -7.52 -1.29
CA ALA A 8 -2.63 -8.79 -0.94
C ALA A 8 -2.01 -9.55 -2.14
N THR A 9 -2.54 -9.36 -3.36
CA THR A 9 -1.96 -9.92 -4.60
C THR A 9 -0.82 -9.07 -5.17
N GLY A 10 -0.55 -7.89 -4.59
CA GLY A 10 0.52 -6.96 -4.91
C GLY A 10 1.86 -7.35 -4.29
N LEU A 11 2.96 -6.73 -4.73
CA LEU A 11 4.31 -7.13 -4.32
C LEU A 11 4.53 -6.91 -2.81
N VAL A 12 4.19 -5.72 -2.32
CA VAL A 12 4.22 -5.40 -0.88
C VAL A 12 3.20 -6.26 -0.12
N GLY A 13 1.97 -6.37 -0.64
CA GLY A 13 0.91 -7.17 -0.03
C GLY A 13 1.29 -8.64 0.21
N SER A 14 1.98 -9.30 -0.72
CA SER A 14 2.46 -10.67 -0.51
C SER A 14 3.48 -10.78 0.62
N HIS A 15 4.34 -9.77 0.79
CA HIS A 15 5.27 -9.75 1.93
C HIS A 15 4.56 -9.43 3.25
N LEU A 16 3.54 -8.55 3.24
CA LEU A 16 2.71 -8.27 4.41
C LEU A 16 2.06 -9.55 4.93
N ILE A 17 1.48 -10.37 4.05
CA ILE A 17 0.86 -11.65 4.45
C ILE A 17 1.86 -12.54 5.19
N ASN A 18 3.04 -12.77 4.59
CA ASN A 18 4.06 -13.64 5.18
C ASN A 18 4.53 -13.12 6.54
N GLN A 19 4.84 -11.82 6.62
CA GLN A 19 5.36 -11.23 7.85
C GLN A 19 4.31 -11.11 8.96
N LEU A 20 3.03 -10.90 8.62
CA LEU A 20 1.95 -10.87 9.60
C LEU A 20 1.64 -12.27 10.16
N LEU A 21 1.74 -13.31 9.33
CA LEU A 21 1.61 -14.71 9.77
C LEU A 21 2.70 -15.13 10.77
N GLU A 22 3.88 -14.51 10.71
CA GLU A 22 4.97 -14.73 11.67
C GLU A 22 4.73 -14.05 13.03
N LYS A 23 3.70 -13.18 13.15
CA LYS A 23 3.39 -12.47 14.40
C LYS A 23 2.25 -13.16 15.14
N SER A 24 2.56 -13.70 16.32
CA SER A 24 1.58 -14.36 17.20
C SER A 24 0.44 -13.47 17.71
N ILE A 25 0.54 -12.15 17.54
CA ILE A 25 -0.49 -11.19 17.97
C ILE A 25 -1.75 -11.21 17.09
N TYR A 26 -1.67 -11.73 15.87
CA TYR A 26 -2.81 -11.79 14.95
C TYR A 26 -3.49 -13.15 15.02
N GLU A 27 -4.76 -13.12 15.41
CA GLU A 27 -5.64 -14.29 15.41
C GLU A 27 -6.35 -14.45 14.06
N ASN A 28 -6.68 -13.32 13.42
CA ASN A 28 -7.33 -13.29 12.11
C ASN A 28 -6.69 -12.25 11.20
N ILE A 29 -6.40 -12.66 9.97
CA ILE A 29 -5.91 -11.81 8.89
C ILE A 29 -6.91 -11.91 7.73
N THR A 30 -7.67 -10.85 7.51
CA THR A 30 -8.63 -10.77 6.40
C THR A 30 -7.94 -10.19 5.16
N LEU A 31 -7.95 -10.95 4.07
CA LEU A 31 -7.43 -10.53 2.77
C LEU A 31 -8.60 -10.15 1.87
N VAL A 32 -8.70 -8.87 1.51
CA VAL A 32 -9.72 -8.41 0.56
C VAL A 32 -9.09 -8.33 -0.82
N VAL A 33 -9.62 -9.13 -1.75
CA VAL A 33 -9.05 -9.30 -3.08
C VAL A 33 -10.13 -9.31 -4.14
N ARG A 34 -9.79 -8.81 -5.34
CA ARG A 34 -10.69 -8.86 -6.49
C ARG A 34 -10.95 -10.29 -6.98
N THR A 35 -9.97 -11.19 -6.83
CA THR A 35 -10.06 -12.57 -7.33
C THR A 35 -9.52 -13.52 -6.26
N PRO A 36 -10.38 -14.05 -5.38
CA PRO A 36 -9.99 -14.92 -4.26
C PRO A 36 -9.10 -16.10 -4.66
N SER A 37 -9.39 -16.73 -5.81
CA SER A 37 -8.64 -17.89 -6.32
C SER A 37 -7.15 -17.63 -6.62
N LYS A 38 -6.71 -16.36 -6.68
CA LYS A 38 -5.29 -16.01 -6.87
C LYS A 38 -4.46 -16.08 -5.60
N ILE A 39 -5.09 -16.14 -4.43
CA ILE A 39 -4.40 -16.31 -3.16
C ILE A 39 -4.21 -17.80 -2.88
N LYS A 40 -2.95 -18.23 -2.79
CA LYS A 40 -2.58 -19.63 -2.54
C LYS A 40 -2.28 -19.92 -1.07
N HIS A 41 -2.28 -18.90 -0.20
CA HIS A 41 -2.00 -19.08 1.22
C HIS A 41 -3.10 -19.90 1.89
N LYS A 42 -2.70 -21.03 2.48
CA LYS A 42 -3.55 -21.88 3.30
C LYS A 42 -3.07 -21.76 4.74
N SER A 43 -3.73 -20.92 5.52
CA SER A 43 -3.50 -20.78 6.97
C SER A 43 -4.86 -20.63 7.64
N PRO A 44 -5.11 -21.28 8.79
CA PRO A 44 -6.36 -21.10 9.55
C PRO A 44 -6.54 -19.64 10.02
N THR A 45 -5.46 -18.88 10.13
CA THR A 45 -5.47 -17.45 10.49
C THR A 45 -5.98 -16.56 9.35
N ILE A 46 -6.02 -17.06 8.10
CA ILE A 46 -6.35 -16.24 6.92
C ILE A 46 -7.82 -16.44 6.51
N LYS A 47 -8.57 -15.34 6.45
CA LYS A 47 -9.89 -15.24 5.79
C LYS A 47 -9.73 -14.50 4.47
N ILE A 48 -10.14 -15.07 3.35
CA ILE A 48 -10.07 -14.42 2.03
C ILE A 48 -11.50 -14.06 1.60
N ILE A 49 -11.74 -12.80 1.27
CA ILE A 49 -13.06 -12.31 0.83
C ILE A 49 -12.95 -11.41 -0.40
N SER A 50 -14.04 -11.29 -1.15
CA SER A 50 -14.14 -10.32 -2.23
C SER A 50 -14.39 -8.90 -1.70
N PHE A 51 -14.26 -7.89 -2.57
CA PHE A 51 -14.64 -6.52 -2.21
C PHE A 51 -16.15 -6.40 -1.95
N ASP A 52 -16.99 -7.09 -2.72
CA ASP A 52 -18.43 -7.05 -2.54
C ASP A 52 -18.83 -7.63 -1.17
N ASP A 53 -18.25 -8.77 -0.80
CA ASP A 53 -18.45 -9.36 0.52
C ASP A 53 -17.98 -8.39 1.63
N PHE A 54 -16.80 -7.76 1.46
CA PHE A 54 -16.28 -6.80 2.44
C PHE A 54 -17.20 -5.59 2.65
N PHE A 55 -17.77 -5.04 1.57
CA PHE A 55 -18.66 -3.89 1.67
C PHE A 55 -20.04 -4.25 2.24
N GLN A 56 -20.45 -5.52 2.19
CA GLN A 56 -21.71 -6.00 2.74
C GLN A 56 -21.59 -6.62 4.14
N ASP A 57 -20.39 -7.01 4.57
CA ASP A 57 -20.14 -7.63 5.88
C ASP A 57 -20.40 -6.61 7.01
N GLU A 58 -21.22 -6.94 8.01
CA GLU A 58 -21.50 -6.10 9.20
C GLU A 58 -20.86 -6.67 10.48
N SER A 59 -20.20 -7.82 10.37
CA SER A 59 -19.69 -8.62 11.48
C SER A 59 -18.20 -8.43 11.76
N LEU A 60 -17.44 -7.87 10.81
CA LEU A 60 -16.01 -7.67 10.98
C LEU A 60 -15.67 -6.83 12.21
N ARG A 61 -14.58 -7.21 12.87
CA ARG A 61 -13.94 -6.45 13.95
C ARG A 61 -12.47 -6.35 13.61
N LEU A 62 -11.95 -5.13 13.46
CA LEU A 62 -10.62 -4.89 12.92
C LEU A 62 -9.80 -4.04 13.89
N ASP A 63 -8.59 -4.46 14.21
CA ASP A 63 -7.63 -3.66 14.97
C ASP A 63 -6.71 -2.88 14.01
N HIS A 64 -6.15 -3.56 13.01
CA HIS A 64 -5.12 -3.02 12.12
C HIS A 64 -5.56 -3.05 10.64
N TYR A 65 -5.35 -1.94 9.94
CA TYR A 65 -5.61 -1.77 8.51
C TYR A 65 -4.30 -1.61 7.73
N TYR A 66 -4.09 -2.44 6.71
CA TYR A 66 -2.98 -2.34 5.79
C TYR A 66 -3.49 -2.17 4.36
N CYS A 67 -3.07 -1.10 3.68
CA CYS A 67 -3.39 -0.88 2.27
C CYS A 67 -2.13 -0.74 1.43
N SER A 68 -1.98 -1.67 0.49
CA SER A 68 -0.95 -1.64 -0.55
C SER A 68 -1.59 -1.67 -1.94
N LEU A 69 -2.81 -1.14 -2.05
CA LEU A 69 -3.48 -0.95 -3.34
C LEU A 69 -2.70 0.07 -4.17
N GLY A 70 -2.56 -0.24 -5.44
CA GLY A 70 -1.94 0.62 -6.42
C GLY A 70 -1.87 -0.08 -7.76
N THR A 71 -2.12 0.68 -8.81
CA THR A 71 -1.94 0.25 -10.19
C THR A 71 -0.91 1.15 -10.89
N THR A 72 -0.60 0.83 -12.13
CA THR A 72 0.11 1.75 -13.02
C THR A 72 -0.90 2.34 -13.98
N ILE A 73 -0.67 3.56 -14.48
CA ILE A 73 -1.56 4.18 -15.48
C ILE A 73 -1.72 3.24 -16.68
N LYS A 74 -0.62 2.63 -17.16
CA LYS A 74 -0.63 1.62 -18.23
C LYS A 74 -1.56 0.42 -17.92
N LYS A 75 -1.55 -0.10 -16.69
CA LYS A 75 -2.40 -1.24 -16.30
C LYS A 75 -3.85 -0.82 -16.03
N ALA A 76 -4.06 0.41 -15.58
CA ALA A 76 -5.39 0.98 -15.40
C ALA A 76 -6.07 1.26 -16.75
N GLY A 77 -5.29 1.57 -17.78
CA GLY A 77 -5.76 1.91 -19.13
C GLY A 77 -6.24 3.35 -19.29
N SER A 78 -6.55 4.05 -18.19
CA SER A 78 -6.93 5.47 -18.21
C SER A 78 -6.61 6.17 -16.89
N LYS A 79 -6.66 7.51 -16.91
CA LYS A 79 -6.49 8.34 -15.71
C LYS A 79 -7.64 8.14 -14.72
N GLU A 80 -8.85 7.96 -15.24
CA GLU A 80 -10.07 7.74 -14.46
C GLU A 80 -9.97 6.40 -13.73
N SER A 81 -9.66 5.33 -14.46
CA SER A 81 -9.45 3.99 -13.87
C SER A 81 -8.29 3.97 -12.88
N PHE A 82 -7.25 4.78 -13.10
CA PHE A 82 -6.18 4.96 -12.13
C PHE A 82 -6.70 5.62 -10.85
N LYS A 83 -7.46 6.73 -10.95
CA LYS A 83 -8.09 7.41 -9.81
C LYS A 83 -9.09 6.50 -9.07
N GLU A 84 -9.82 5.64 -9.76
CA GLU A 84 -10.72 4.66 -9.12
C GLU A 84 -9.95 3.76 -8.15
N VAL A 85 -8.76 3.27 -8.54
CA VAL A 85 -7.96 2.34 -7.73
C VAL A 85 -7.10 3.07 -6.70
N ASP A 86 -6.30 4.03 -7.13
CA ASP A 86 -5.23 4.65 -6.33
C ASP A 86 -5.74 5.76 -5.41
N PHE A 87 -6.99 6.21 -5.59
CA PHE A 87 -7.65 7.18 -4.72
C PHE A 87 -8.97 6.62 -4.18
N LYS A 88 -10.01 6.46 -5.01
CA LYS A 88 -11.37 6.22 -4.50
C LYS A 88 -11.48 4.92 -3.71
N LEU A 89 -10.94 3.82 -4.23
CA LEU A 89 -10.96 2.53 -3.55
C LEU A 89 -10.20 2.55 -2.22
N VAL A 90 -9.08 3.28 -2.15
CA VAL A 90 -8.32 3.46 -0.90
C VAL A 90 -9.17 4.19 0.14
N ILE A 91 -9.79 5.32 -0.24
CA ILE A 91 -10.67 6.10 0.66
C ILE A 91 -11.87 5.27 1.12
N ASN A 92 -12.56 4.61 0.20
CA ASN A 92 -13.77 3.83 0.51
C ASN A 92 -13.47 2.65 1.43
N THR A 93 -12.35 1.95 1.20
CA THR A 93 -11.96 0.82 2.05
C THR A 93 -11.55 1.28 3.43
N LEU A 94 -10.77 2.36 3.55
CA LEU A 94 -10.43 2.93 4.85
C LEU A 94 -11.71 3.35 5.59
N GLN A 95 -12.58 4.13 4.96
CA GLN A 95 -13.82 4.60 5.58
C GLN A 95 -14.71 3.44 6.05
N ARG A 96 -14.83 2.38 5.25
CA ARG A 96 -15.58 1.16 5.66
C ARG A 96 -14.87 0.45 6.82
N SER A 97 -13.55 0.29 6.76
CA SER A 97 -12.80 -0.37 7.83
C SER A 97 -12.84 0.39 9.16
N LEU A 98 -12.91 1.73 9.14
CA LEU A 98 -13.12 2.53 10.36
C LEU A 98 -14.43 2.18 11.07
N LYS A 99 -15.50 1.86 10.32
CA LYS A 99 -16.77 1.39 10.90
C LYS A 99 -16.65 0.03 11.61
N PHE A 100 -15.63 -0.77 11.30
CA PHE A 100 -15.33 -2.03 11.99
C PHE A 100 -14.37 -1.86 13.19
N GLY A 101 -14.04 -0.62 13.57
CA GLY A 101 -13.26 -0.32 14.76
C GLY A 101 -11.75 -0.26 14.57
N VAL A 102 -11.25 -0.09 13.33
CA VAL A 102 -9.81 0.04 13.05
C VAL A 102 -9.16 1.09 13.96
N LYS A 103 -8.18 0.62 14.74
CA LYS A 103 -7.41 1.45 15.68
C LYS A 103 -6.19 2.06 15.02
N LYS A 104 -5.48 1.29 14.19
CA LYS A 104 -4.26 1.74 13.51
C LYS A 104 -4.31 1.40 12.02
N ALA A 105 -3.85 2.31 11.19
CA ALA A 105 -3.88 2.18 9.73
C ALA A 105 -2.51 2.51 9.13
N ALA A 106 -2.09 1.74 8.14
CA ALA A 106 -0.88 1.97 7.35
C ALA A 106 -1.19 1.82 5.86
N ILE A 107 -0.75 2.80 5.07
CA ILE A 107 -1.00 2.87 3.62
C ILE A 107 0.30 3.12 2.87
N VAL A 108 0.46 2.45 1.73
CA VAL A 108 1.55 2.72 0.78
C VAL A 108 1.14 3.82 -0.18
N SER A 109 1.88 4.92 -0.16
CA SER A 109 1.81 6.01 -1.13
C SER A 109 3.03 5.96 -2.05
N ALA A 110 3.65 7.10 -2.35
CA ALA A 110 4.83 7.20 -3.19
C ALA A 110 5.68 8.41 -2.82
N LEU A 111 6.99 8.30 -3.07
CA LEU A 111 7.91 9.42 -2.96
C LEU A 111 7.48 10.55 -3.91
N GLY A 112 7.37 11.78 -3.38
CA GLY A 112 6.96 12.96 -4.15
C GLY A 112 5.46 13.11 -4.34
N ALA A 113 4.64 12.32 -3.63
CA ALA A 113 3.20 12.54 -3.54
C ALA A 113 2.89 13.96 -3.06
N ASN A 114 2.13 14.71 -3.85
CA ASN A 114 1.77 16.10 -3.58
C ASN A 114 0.56 16.46 -4.42
N GLU A 115 -0.53 16.92 -3.77
CA GLU A 115 -1.80 17.27 -4.45
C GLU A 115 -1.65 18.39 -5.50
N ASN A 116 -0.61 19.21 -5.39
CA ASN A 116 -0.29 20.30 -6.33
C ASN A 116 0.76 19.90 -7.38
N SER A 117 1.13 18.61 -7.44
CA SER A 117 2.14 18.12 -8.40
C SER A 117 1.65 18.28 -9.85
N PRO A 118 2.51 18.73 -10.79
CA PRO A 118 2.19 18.73 -12.22
C PRO A 118 2.16 17.30 -12.81
N PHE A 119 2.75 16.32 -12.13
CA PHE A 119 2.70 14.91 -12.52
C PHE A 119 1.46 14.24 -11.94
N PHE A 120 0.58 13.75 -12.82
CA PHE A 120 -0.70 13.14 -12.47
C PHE A 120 -0.59 12.03 -11.42
N TYR A 121 0.41 11.15 -11.52
CA TYR A 121 0.62 10.07 -10.55
C TYR A 121 0.84 10.61 -9.13
N ASN A 122 1.78 11.55 -8.98
CA ASN A 122 2.10 12.19 -7.69
C ASN A 122 0.95 13.06 -7.18
N GLN A 123 0.20 13.69 -8.09
CA GLN A 123 -1.00 14.45 -7.77
C GLN A 123 -2.04 13.56 -7.11
N VAL A 124 -2.41 12.46 -7.75
CA VAL A 124 -3.41 11.51 -7.23
C VAL A 124 -2.98 10.92 -5.89
N LYS A 125 -1.69 10.56 -5.75
CA LYS A 125 -1.17 10.07 -4.47
C LYS A 125 -1.24 11.15 -3.38
N GLY A 126 -0.89 12.39 -3.68
CA GLY A 126 -1.02 13.49 -2.72
C GLY A 126 -2.47 13.81 -2.34
N GLU A 127 -3.39 13.80 -3.31
CA GLU A 127 -4.83 13.91 -3.06
C GLU A 127 -5.30 12.78 -2.11
N MET A 128 -4.87 11.54 -2.37
CA MET A 128 -5.21 10.37 -1.54
C MET A 128 -4.68 10.53 -0.12
N GLU A 129 -3.42 10.93 0.06
CA GLU A 129 -2.84 11.14 1.38
C GLU A 129 -3.62 12.17 2.20
N LYS A 130 -4.00 13.28 1.58
CA LYS A 130 -4.79 14.33 2.24
C LYS A 130 -6.14 13.83 2.70
N GLU A 131 -6.89 13.13 1.85
CA GLU A 131 -8.19 12.59 2.21
C GLU A 131 -8.10 11.47 3.27
N VAL A 132 -7.07 10.62 3.20
CA VAL A 132 -6.79 9.62 4.24
C VAL A 132 -6.57 10.29 5.60
N LYS A 133 -5.75 11.34 5.66
CA LYS A 133 -5.48 12.07 6.90
C LYS A 133 -6.73 12.78 7.44
N LYS A 134 -7.63 13.23 6.58
CA LYS A 134 -8.95 13.76 7.01
C LYS A 134 -9.83 12.69 7.65
N LEU A 135 -9.83 11.48 7.12
CA LEU A 135 -10.62 10.36 7.67
C LEU A 135 -10.02 9.81 8.97
N LYS A 136 -8.68 9.72 9.04
CA LYS A 136 -7.94 9.21 10.19
C LYS A 136 -6.54 9.83 10.21
N GLU A 137 -6.37 10.88 11.01
CA GLU A 137 -5.17 11.73 11.06
C GLU A 137 -3.89 10.97 11.42
N ASP A 138 -3.99 10.00 12.32
CA ASP A 138 -2.89 9.16 12.79
C ASP A 138 -2.54 8.01 11.83
N THR A 139 -3.14 7.97 10.62
CA THR A 139 -2.77 6.97 9.60
C THR A 139 -1.29 7.12 9.22
N ILE A 140 -0.58 6.00 9.25
CA ILE A 140 0.81 5.90 8.81
C ILE A 140 0.83 5.86 7.29
N ILE A 141 1.59 6.76 6.68
CA ILE A 141 1.75 6.83 5.23
C ILE A 141 3.21 6.52 4.90
N VAL A 142 3.43 5.41 4.20
CA VAL A 142 4.75 4.98 3.75
C VAL A 142 4.96 5.46 2.31
N ARG A 143 5.98 6.29 2.08
CA ARG A 143 6.28 6.89 0.77
C ARG A 143 7.55 6.28 0.16
N PRO A 144 7.48 5.04 -0.39
CA PRO A 144 8.65 4.40 -0.98
C PRO A 144 9.08 5.11 -2.27
N SER A 145 10.35 4.96 -2.62
CA SER A 145 10.85 5.33 -3.96
C SER A 145 10.52 4.21 -4.97
N LEU A 146 11.46 3.82 -5.85
CA LEU A 146 11.30 2.66 -6.71
C LEU A 146 11.18 1.39 -5.87
N ILE A 147 10.22 0.51 -6.19
CA ILE A 147 10.04 -0.76 -5.47
C ILE A 147 10.74 -1.87 -6.25
N ASP A 148 11.76 -2.47 -5.63
CA ASP A 148 12.47 -3.64 -6.15
C ASP A 148 11.78 -4.93 -5.74
N GLY A 149 11.75 -5.91 -6.66
CA GLY A 149 11.32 -7.26 -6.35
C GLY A 149 11.03 -8.13 -7.57
N ASP A 150 11.23 -9.44 -7.40
CA ASP A 150 10.96 -10.47 -8.41
C ASP A 150 9.46 -10.56 -8.72
N ARG A 151 9.03 -9.70 -9.63
CA ARG A 151 7.83 -9.94 -10.44
C ARG A 151 8.23 -9.84 -11.89
N ASN A 152 7.71 -10.77 -12.68
CA ASN A 152 7.74 -10.77 -14.16
C ASN A 152 7.06 -9.54 -14.81
N GLU A 153 6.75 -8.49 -14.06
CA GLU A 153 6.37 -7.20 -14.62
C GLU A 153 7.49 -6.23 -14.25
N LYS A 154 8.33 -5.87 -15.23
CA LYS A 154 9.24 -4.70 -15.21
C LYS A 154 8.41 -3.42 -15.03
N ARG A 155 7.77 -3.27 -13.87
CA ARG A 155 7.02 -2.08 -13.50
C ARG A 155 8.05 -1.00 -13.27
N ILE A 156 7.80 0.17 -13.84
CA ILE A 156 8.55 1.43 -13.74
C ILE A 156 9.53 1.71 -14.89
N LEU A 157 9.88 0.74 -15.73
CA LEU A 157 10.88 1.01 -16.79
C LEU A 157 10.31 1.65 -18.07
N GLU A 158 9.07 1.35 -18.47
CA GLU A 158 8.71 1.60 -19.88
C GLU A 158 8.28 3.02 -20.25
N GLU A 159 7.91 3.91 -19.32
CA GLU A 159 7.42 5.26 -19.73
C GLU A 159 8.12 6.46 -19.09
N ILE A 160 8.83 6.30 -17.97
CA ILE A 160 9.52 7.43 -17.30
C ILE A 160 11.05 7.20 -17.23
N GLY A 161 11.52 5.97 -17.47
CA GLY A 161 12.85 5.55 -17.02
C GLY A 161 13.93 5.33 -18.07
N MET A 162 13.63 5.00 -19.34
CA MET A 162 14.68 4.41 -20.19
C MET A 162 15.79 5.38 -20.61
N ASN A 163 15.47 6.62 -21.00
CA ASN A 163 16.52 7.55 -21.47
C ASN A 163 17.20 8.33 -20.34
N ILE A 164 16.52 8.53 -19.21
CA ILE A 164 17.05 9.33 -18.11
C ILE A 164 17.83 8.46 -17.13
N MET A 165 17.31 7.30 -16.70
CA MET A 165 17.97 6.51 -15.63
C MET A 165 19.28 5.83 -16.05
N HIS A 166 19.48 5.52 -17.34
CA HIS A 166 20.72 4.90 -17.80
C HIS A 166 21.92 5.86 -17.71
N PHE A 167 21.69 7.17 -17.74
CA PHE A 167 22.76 8.19 -17.70
C PHE A 167 23.09 8.69 -16.28
N ILE A 168 22.15 8.65 -15.33
CA ILE A 168 22.34 9.21 -13.97
C ILE A 168 22.70 8.17 -12.91
N ASN A 169 22.48 6.87 -13.14
CA ASN A 169 22.82 5.82 -12.17
C ASN A 169 24.29 5.82 -11.71
N PRO A 170 25.31 6.11 -12.55
CA PRO A 170 26.69 6.22 -12.10
C PRO A 170 26.99 7.49 -11.28
N LEU A 171 26.10 8.50 -11.30
CA LEU A 171 26.29 9.79 -10.65
C LEU A 171 25.52 9.96 -9.33
N MET A 172 24.68 9.00 -8.93
CA MET A 172 23.84 9.12 -7.72
C MET A 172 24.59 8.79 -6.42
N LEU A 173 25.42 9.73 -5.96
CA LEU A 173 26.02 9.77 -4.61
C LEU A 173 25.40 10.94 -3.80
N GLY A 174 25.41 10.85 -2.47
CA GLY A 174 24.88 11.92 -1.59
C GLY A 174 23.34 11.95 -1.47
N SER A 175 22.73 13.13 -1.67
CA SER A 175 21.28 13.40 -1.51
C SER A 175 20.36 12.62 -2.47
N LEU A 176 20.94 11.93 -3.46
CA LEU A 176 20.25 11.08 -4.43
C LEU A 176 20.07 9.62 -3.97
N LYS A 177 20.65 9.22 -2.82
CA LYS A 177 20.43 7.88 -2.22
C LYS A 177 18.95 7.55 -2.00
N LYS A 178 18.11 8.57 -1.78
CA LYS A 178 16.66 8.44 -1.59
C LYS A 178 15.89 7.85 -2.76
N TYR A 179 16.49 7.81 -3.95
CA TYR A 179 15.89 7.23 -5.16
C TYR A 179 16.34 5.78 -5.43
N ARG A 180 17.15 5.19 -4.54
CA ARG A 180 17.53 3.78 -4.67
C ARG A 180 16.31 2.90 -4.47
N SER A 181 16.26 1.84 -5.28
CA SER A 181 15.19 0.85 -5.21
C SER A 181 15.12 0.20 -3.82
N ILE A 182 13.91 0.07 -3.30
CA ILE A 182 13.60 -0.44 -1.97
C ILE A 182 12.88 -1.75 -2.12
N LYS A 183 13.32 -2.77 -1.39
CA LYS A 183 12.70 -4.09 -1.51
C LYS A 183 11.31 -4.03 -0.91
N ALA A 184 10.34 -4.60 -1.60
CA ALA A 184 8.97 -4.63 -1.10
C ALA A 184 8.80 -5.30 0.27
N LYS A 185 9.68 -6.25 0.61
CA LYS A 185 9.73 -6.85 1.96
C LYS A 185 10.03 -5.83 3.05
N ASP A 186 10.84 -4.82 2.75
CA ASP A 186 11.26 -3.79 3.71
C ASP A 186 10.14 -2.75 3.90
N ILE A 187 9.41 -2.42 2.83
CA ILE A 187 8.17 -1.62 2.91
C ILE A 187 7.14 -2.33 3.79
N ALA A 188 6.88 -3.62 3.55
CA ALA A 188 5.95 -4.41 4.35
C ALA A 188 6.35 -4.44 5.84
N ARG A 189 7.64 -4.65 6.10
CA ARG A 189 8.21 -4.65 7.46
C ARG A 189 7.99 -3.31 8.15
N ALA A 190 8.30 -2.21 7.47
CA ALA A 190 8.11 -0.88 8.02
C ALA A 190 6.64 -0.58 8.34
N MET A 191 5.70 -0.96 7.46
CA MET A 191 4.26 -0.80 7.74
C MET A 191 3.85 -1.52 9.04
N ILE A 192 4.36 -2.73 9.27
CA ILE A 192 4.05 -3.54 10.46
C ILE A 192 4.71 -2.94 11.71
N GLU A 193 5.98 -2.58 11.63
CA GLU A 193 6.73 -2.01 12.76
C GLU A 193 6.13 -0.67 13.21
N LEU A 194 5.77 0.21 12.28
CA LEU A 194 5.21 1.52 12.59
C LEU A 194 3.82 1.43 13.23
N ILE A 195 2.97 0.49 12.77
CA ILE A 195 1.70 0.23 13.44
C ILE A 195 1.92 -0.23 14.88
N ASN A 196 2.97 -0.99 15.16
CA ASN A 196 3.22 -1.50 16.51
C ASN A 196 3.91 -0.48 17.45
N GLN A 197 4.41 0.65 16.92
CA GLN A 197 4.94 1.73 17.75
C GLN A 197 3.81 2.56 18.38
N GLU A 198 4.04 3.10 19.58
CA GLU A 198 3.10 3.98 20.30
C GLU A 198 3.08 5.42 19.76
N LYS A 199 3.99 5.78 18.85
CA LYS A 199 4.08 7.14 18.31
C LYS A 199 3.02 7.39 17.23
N THR A 200 2.22 8.41 17.47
CA THR A 200 1.24 9.01 16.56
C THR A 200 1.94 9.56 15.32
N SER A 201 1.49 9.15 14.13
CA SER A 201 1.77 9.78 12.82
C SER A 201 3.23 10.18 12.54
N ILE A 202 4.07 9.21 12.18
CA ILE A 202 5.33 9.52 11.48
C ILE A 202 5.08 9.39 9.98
N ASP A 203 5.10 10.53 9.29
CA ASP A 203 5.21 10.58 7.84
C ASP A 203 6.64 10.16 7.47
N ILE A 204 6.84 8.88 7.13
CA ILE A 204 8.16 8.37 6.77
C ILE A 204 8.36 8.51 5.27
N GLU A 205 9.12 9.53 4.92
CA GLU A 205 9.87 9.54 3.68
C GLU A 205 11.10 8.63 3.83
N TYR A 206 11.45 7.90 2.76
CA TYR A 206 12.71 7.14 2.66
C TYR A 206 12.80 5.81 3.44
N ILE A 207 11.75 4.99 3.41
CA ILE A 207 11.92 3.52 3.58
C ILE A 207 12.24 2.93 2.23
#